data_AF-A0A6J8DSM3-F1
#
_entry.id   AF-A0A6J8DSM3-F1
#
_cell.length_a   1.000
_cell.length_b   1.000
_cell.length_c   1.000
_cell.angle_alpha   90.00
_cell.angle_beta   90.00
_cell.angle_gamma   90.00
#
_symmetry.space_group_name_H-M   'P 1'
#
loop_
_entity.id
_entity.type
_entity.pdbx_description
1 polymer ?
#
loop_
_entity_poly.entity_id
_entity_poly.type
_entity_poly.pdbx_seq_one_letter_code
_entity_poly.pdbx_strand_id
1 'polypeptide(L)'
;MESNERSEIHSELPKYPHCAIICGQTGCGKTEFVLDLLEKEYSGVFKHIVILCPTIQWNKAYKNREWIGDVRKPKTKNLIIVNPIVKEEEKLQELLRMFFKKYATCPTLYIIDDCSATKELTKKKICCLSLHFQEDTRNNQCGSFHRDTILF
;
A
#
# COMPACT_ATOMS: atom_id res chain seq x y z
N MET A 1 10.81 12.56 42.77
CA MET A 1 11.80 12.38 41.70
C MET A 1 11.07 11.71 40.55
N GLU A 2 11.07 12.39 39.41
CA GLU A 2 10.01 12.39 38.40
C GLU A 2 9.66 11.03 37.78
N SER A 3 8.37 10.73 37.81
CA SER A 3 7.71 9.86 36.84
C SER A 3 7.68 10.59 35.48
N ASN A 4 8.52 10.13 34.56
CA ASN A 4 8.62 10.66 33.20
C ASN A 4 7.38 10.23 32.41
N GLU A 5 6.35 11.08 32.37
CA GLU A 5 5.23 11.02 31.43
C GLU A 5 5.81 11.12 30.01
N ARG A 6 5.95 9.97 29.35
CA ARG A 6 6.05 9.94 27.89
C ARG A 6 4.67 10.32 27.38
N SER A 7 4.47 11.62 27.16
CA SER A 7 3.36 12.13 26.39
C SER A 7 3.31 11.37 25.07
N GLU A 8 2.29 10.52 24.91
CA GLU A 8 1.93 9.87 23.66
C GLU A 8 1.72 10.98 22.64
N ILE A 9 2.70 11.16 21.76
CA ILE A 9 2.51 11.91 20.53
C ILE A 9 1.56 11.04 19.71
N HIS A 10 0.26 11.20 19.94
CA HIS A 10 -0.75 10.89 18.93
C HIS A 10 -0.46 11.82 17.75
N SER A 11 0.51 11.46 16.92
CA SER A 11 0.58 11.93 15.55
C SER A 11 -0.82 11.72 15.01
N GLU A 12 -1.49 12.79 14.59
CA GLU A 12 -2.80 12.73 13.96
C GLU A 12 -2.65 11.98 12.64
N LEU A 13 -2.57 10.66 12.74
CA LEU A 13 -2.63 9.75 11.62
C LEU A 13 -3.95 10.02 10.91
N PRO A 14 -3.97 9.84 9.58
CA PRO A 14 -5.12 10.19 8.79
C PRO A 14 -6.42 9.60 9.35
N LYS A 15 -7.36 10.49 9.71
CA LYS A 15 -8.69 10.14 10.25
C LYS A 15 -9.63 9.56 9.18
N TYR A 16 -9.22 9.60 7.92
CA TYR A 16 -9.99 9.17 6.76
C TYR A 16 -9.10 8.41 5.78
N PRO A 17 -9.66 7.52 4.97
CA PRO A 17 -8.92 6.91 3.86
C PRO A 17 -8.44 7.96 2.85
N HIS A 18 -7.13 7.98 2.58
CA HIS A 18 -6.51 8.85 1.59
C HIS A 18 -5.95 8.06 0.41
N CYS A 19 -6.02 8.69 -0.75
CA CYS A 19 -5.33 8.25 -1.95
C CYS A 19 -4.22 9.25 -2.27
N ALA A 20 -2.98 8.75 -2.42
CA ALA A 20 -1.83 9.58 -2.76
C ALA A 20 -1.17 9.08 -4.05
N ILE A 21 -0.73 10.02 -4.88
CA ILE A 21 0.07 9.75 -6.07
C ILE A 21 1.41 10.46 -5.90
N ILE A 22 2.51 9.70 -5.93
CA ILE A 22 3.88 10.21 -5.87
C ILE A 22 4.49 10.01 -7.26
N CYS A 23 4.77 11.09 -7.96
CA CYS A 23 5.31 11.04 -9.33
C CYS A 23 6.70 11.67 -9.40
N GLY A 24 7.53 11.18 -10.31
CA GLY A 24 8.91 11.64 -10.50
C GLY A 24 9.65 10.72 -11.48
N GLN A 25 10.82 11.15 -11.94
CA GLN A 25 11.63 10.36 -12.88
C GLN A 25 12.04 8.99 -12.28
N THR A 26 12.38 8.03 -13.14
CA THR A 26 12.89 6.73 -12.69
C THR A 26 14.17 6.92 -11.88
N GLY A 27 14.28 6.22 -10.75
CA GLY A 27 15.46 6.32 -9.87
C GLY A 27 15.53 7.59 -9.01
N CYS A 28 14.50 8.43 -8.97
CA CYS A 28 14.48 9.64 -8.12
C CYS A 28 14.17 9.37 -6.63
N GLY A 29 14.15 8.11 -6.19
CA GLY A 29 13.96 7.77 -4.78
C GLY A 29 12.51 7.61 -4.30
N LYS A 30 11.52 7.49 -5.19
CA LYS A 30 10.09 7.41 -4.79
C LYS A 30 9.82 6.19 -3.91
N THR A 31 10.23 5.01 -4.37
CA THR A 31 10.05 3.75 -3.65
C THR A 31 10.78 3.81 -2.31
N GLU A 32 12.00 4.33 -2.28
CA GLU A 32 12.79 4.51 -1.07
C GLU A 32 12.10 5.42 -0.06
N PHE A 33 11.58 6.57 -0.52
CA PHE A 33 10.85 7.53 0.30
C PHE A 33 9.60 6.91 0.94
N VAL A 34 8.78 6.19 0.16
CA VAL A 34 7.59 5.52 0.72
C VAL A 34 7.99 4.44 1.72
N LEU A 35 9.01 3.64 1.42
CA LEU A 35 9.49 2.61 2.34
C LEU A 35 10.05 3.22 3.64
N ASP A 36 10.72 4.36 3.57
CA ASP A 36 11.18 5.11 4.75
C ASP A 36 10.01 5.60 5.62
N LEU A 37 8.93 6.10 4.99
CA LEU A 37 7.72 6.50 5.71
C LEU A 37 7.06 5.30 6.41
N LEU A 38 6.99 4.14 5.76
CA LEU A 38 6.41 2.93 6.36
C LEU A 38 7.23 2.41 7.54
N GLU A 39 8.54 2.51 7.44
CA GLU A 39 9.46 2.02 8.47
C GLU A 39 9.49 2.95 9.69
N LYS A 40 9.34 4.27 9.49
CA LYS A 40 9.50 5.28 10.55
C LYS A 40 8.16 5.78 11.07
N GLU A 41 7.37 6.42 10.20
CA GLU A 41 6.18 7.19 10.60
C GLU A 41 4.92 6.32 10.67
N TYR A 42 4.79 5.35 9.77
CA TYR A 42 3.60 4.49 9.66
C TYR A 42 3.82 3.08 10.20
N SER A 43 4.85 2.89 11.02
CA SER A 43 5.15 1.59 11.62
C SER A 43 4.00 1.15 12.52
N GLY A 44 3.41 -0.02 12.21
CA GLY A 44 2.29 -0.59 12.96
C GLY A 44 0.92 0.07 12.73
N VAL A 45 0.83 1.10 11.88
CA VAL A 45 -0.44 1.79 11.58
C VAL A 45 -1.40 0.89 10.79
N PHE A 46 -0.86 0.17 9.81
CA PHE A 46 -1.65 -0.71 8.96
C PHE A 46 -1.57 -2.16 9.43
N LYS A 47 -2.74 -2.79 9.60
CA LYS A 47 -2.81 -4.22 9.90
C LYS A 47 -2.31 -5.08 8.74
N HIS A 48 -2.48 -4.60 7.51
CA HIS A 48 -1.96 -5.23 6.30
C HIS A 48 -1.36 -4.20 5.34
N ILE A 49 -0.27 -4.56 4.67
CA ILE A 49 0.32 -3.79 3.58
C ILE A 49 0.35 -4.71 2.35
N VAL A 50 -0.30 -4.29 1.27
CA VAL A 50 -0.35 -5.01 -0.01
C VAL A 50 0.41 -4.21 -1.06
N ILE A 51 1.50 -4.77 -1.57
CA ILE A 51 2.35 -4.16 -2.60
C ILE A 51 2.16 -4.91 -3.91
N LEU A 52 1.68 -4.21 -4.92
CA LEU A 52 1.51 -4.68 -6.29
C LEU A 52 2.57 -4.00 -7.15
N CYS A 53 3.60 -4.76 -7.54
CA CYS A 53 4.74 -4.21 -8.26
C CYS A 53 5.19 -5.19 -9.37
N PRO A 54 4.99 -4.85 -10.65
CA PRO A 54 5.39 -5.70 -11.78
C PRO A 54 6.88 -6.04 -11.80
N THR A 55 7.70 -5.09 -11.35
CA THR A 55 9.16 -5.17 -11.40
C THR A 55 9.81 -5.51 -10.07
N ILE A 56 9.03 -6.02 -9.11
CA ILE A 56 9.48 -6.32 -7.75
C ILE A 56 10.75 -7.17 -7.69
N GLN A 57 10.89 -8.13 -8.62
CA GLN A 57 12.03 -9.04 -8.67
C GLN A 57 13.35 -8.33 -9.01
N TRP A 58 13.30 -7.12 -9.55
CA TRP A 58 14.49 -6.33 -9.91
C TRP A 58 14.62 -5.06 -9.08
N ASN A 59 13.57 -4.66 -8.36
CA ASN A 59 13.57 -3.44 -7.58
C ASN A 59 14.44 -3.58 -6.31
N LYS A 60 15.59 -2.89 -6.32
CA LYS A 60 16.58 -2.92 -5.23
C LYS A 60 16.08 -2.25 -3.96
N ALA A 61 15.19 -1.26 -4.06
CA ALA A 61 14.66 -0.54 -2.91
C ALA A 61 13.98 -1.50 -1.93
N TYR A 62 13.18 -2.44 -2.42
CA TYR A 62 12.55 -3.47 -1.57
C TYR A 62 13.55 -4.49 -1.04
N LYS A 63 14.45 -4.98 -1.90
CA LYS A 63 15.43 -6.02 -1.51
C LYS A 63 16.40 -5.56 -0.42
N ASN A 64 16.65 -4.24 -0.35
CA ASN A 64 17.55 -3.66 0.63
C ASN A 64 16.88 -3.41 1.99
N ARG A 65 15.56 -3.61 2.14
CA ARG A 65 14.87 -3.42 3.42
C ARG A 65 14.89 -4.69 4.27
N GLU A 66 15.51 -4.60 5.43
CA GLU A 66 15.65 -5.73 6.35
C GLU A 66 14.29 -6.26 6.84
N TRP A 67 13.34 -5.36 7.12
CA TRP A 67 11.99 -5.69 7.59
C TRP A 67 11.14 -6.39 6.53
N ILE A 68 11.48 -6.23 5.24
CA ILE A 68 10.89 -6.99 4.14
C ILE A 68 11.56 -8.36 4.06
N GLY A 69 12.90 -8.40 4.01
CA GLY A 69 13.65 -9.62 3.78
C GLY A 69 13.48 -10.13 2.35
N ASP A 70 13.13 -11.42 2.18
CA ASP A 70 12.90 -11.98 0.84
C ASP A 70 11.54 -11.50 0.30
N VAL A 71 11.55 -10.76 -0.82
CA VAL A 71 10.32 -10.27 -1.47
C VAL A 71 9.36 -11.38 -1.91
N ARG A 72 9.86 -12.61 -2.12
CA ARG A 72 9.02 -13.79 -2.45
C ARG A 72 8.37 -14.40 -1.20
N LYS A 73 8.98 -14.18 -0.04
CA LYS A 73 8.49 -14.67 1.25
C LYS A 73 8.85 -13.63 2.33
N PRO A 74 8.09 -12.52 2.40
CA PRO A 74 8.43 -11.44 3.32
C PRO A 74 8.51 -11.96 4.76
N LYS A 75 9.50 -11.46 5.52
CA LYS A 75 9.65 -11.78 6.95
C LYS A 75 8.43 -11.31 7.76
N THR A 76 7.89 -10.16 7.36
CA THR A 76 6.77 -9.49 7.99
C THR A 76 5.45 -10.15 7.56
N LYS A 77 4.73 -10.78 8.50
CA LYS A 77 3.51 -11.57 8.22
C LYS A 77 2.35 -10.74 7.65
N ASN A 78 2.31 -9.44 7.96
CA ASN A 78 1.30 -8.52 7.46
C ASN A 78 1.66 -7.86 6.12
N LEU A 79 2.82 -8.20 5.53
CA LEU A 79 3.26 -7.68 4.24
C LEU A 79 2.99 -8.71 3.14
N ILE A 80 2.22 -8.32 2.14
CA ILE A 80 1.92 -9.10 0.95
C ILE A 80 2.52 -8.38 -0.25
N ILE A 81 3.39 -9.05 -1.00
CA ILE A 81 4.01 -8.50 -2.20
C ILE A 81 3.69 -9.40 -3.38
N VAL A 82 3.14 -8.84 -4.45
CA VAL A 82 2.68 -9.59 -5.62
C VAL A 82 3.12 -8.88 -6.90
N ASN A 83 3.65 -9.67 -7.83
CA ASN A 83 3.79 -9.24 -9.22
C ASN A 83 2.42 -9.43 -9.91
N PRO A 84 1.74 -8.36 -10.36
CA PRO A 84 0.45 -8.46 -11.02
C PRO A 84 0.52 -9.03 -12.44
N ILE A 85 1.72 -9.30 -12.98
CA ILE A 85 1.90 -9.95 -14.29
C ILE A 85 2.18 -11.44 -14.05
N VAL A 86 1.24 -12.28 -14.49
CA VAL A 86 1.32 -13.74 -14.34
C VAL A 86 1.21 -14.38 -15.71
N LYS A 87 2.23 -15.13 -16.14
CA LYS A 87 2.29 -15.76 -17.47
C LYS A 87 2.01 -14.75 -18.60
N GLU A 88 2.62 -13.57 -18.51
CA GLU A 88 2.47 -12.47 -19.48
C GLU A 88 1.08 -11.81 -19.52
N GLU A 89 0.15 -12.23 -18.66
CA GLU A 89 -1.15 -11.58 -18.49
C GLU A 89 -1.11 -10.58 -17.34
N GLU A 90 -1.60 -9.36 -17.58
CA GLU A 90 -1.86 -8.38 -16.53
C GLU A 90 -3.11 -8.80 -15.74
N LYS A 91 -2.99 -8.91 -14.42
CA LYS A 91 -4.07 -9.30 -13.50
C LYS A 91 -4.27 -8.29 -12.38
N LEU A 92 -3.86 -7.04 -12.60
CA LEU A 92 -3.86 -6.04 -11.54
C LEU A 92 -5.27 -5.78 -11.01
N GLN A 93 -6.24 -5.60 -11.92
CA GLN A 93 -7.63 -5.36 -11.53
C GLN A 93 -8.25 -6.52 -10.74
N GLU A 94 -7.98 -7.76 -11.16
CA GLU A 94 -8.44 -8.96 -10.48
C GLU A 94 -7.84 -9.06 -9.07
N LEU A 95 -6.52 -8.84 -8.94
CA LEU A 95 -5.82 -8.88 -7.66
C LEU A 95 -6.29 -7.78 -6.72
N LEU A 96 -6.49 -6.55 -7.21
CA LEU A 96 -7.05 -5.46 -6.42
C LEU A 96 -8.43 -5.83 -5.88
N ARG A 97 -9.35 -6.31 -6.73
CA ARG A 97 -10.68 -6.76 -6.31
C ARG A 97 -10.60 -7.88 -5.26
N MET A 98 -9.73 -8.86 -5.48
CA MET A 98 -9.52 -9.97 -4.56
C MET A 98 -9.02 -9.47 -3.19
N PHE A 99 -8.00 -8.62 -3.15
CA PHE A 99 -7.44 -8.11 -1.90
C PHE A 99 -8.39 -7.16 -1.17
N PHE A 100 -9.10 -6.29 -1.90
CA PHE A 100 -10.11 -5.43 -1.30
C PHE A 100 -11.23 -6.25 -0.64
N LYS A 101 -11.67 -7.33 -1.28
CA LYS A 101 -12.65 -8.24 -0.67
C LYS A 101 -12.06 -8.96 0.54
N LYS A 102 -10.83 -9.46 0.44
CA LYS A 102 -10.16 -10.23 1.50
C LYS A 102 -9.91 -9.40 2.76
N TYR A 103 -9.53 -8.13 2.62
CA TYR A 103 -9.17 -7.25 3.72
C TYR A 103 -10.21 -6.15 3.96
N ALA A 104 -11.46 -6.38 3.55
CA ALA A 104 -12.52 -5.37 3.57
C ALA A 104 -12.75 -4.72 4.94
N THR A 105 -12.49 -5.46 6.02
CA THR A 105 -12.73 -5.09 7.43
C THR A 105 -11.44 -4.80 8.21
N CYS A 106 -10.30 -4.70 7.53
CA CYS A 106 -9.00 -4.49 8.16
C CYS A 106 -8.34 -3.21 7.64
N PRO A 107 -7.75 -2.36 8.52
CA PRO A 107 -6.92 -1.25 8.08
C PRO A 107 -5.80 -1.74 7.18
N THR A 108 -5.86 -1.38 5.90
CA THR A 108 -4.99 -1.94 4.86
C THR A 108 -4.47 -0.83 3.97
N LEU A 109 -3.15 -0.80 3.81
CA LEU A 109 -2.49 0.04 2.83
C LEU A 109 -2.25 -0.74 1.54
N TYR A 110 -2.65 -0.15 0.42
CA TYR A 110 -2.39 -0.67 -0.91
C TYR A 110 -1.33 0.20 -1.58
N ILE A 111 -0.24 -0.42 -2.02
CA ILE A 111 0.83 0.23 -2.76
C ILE A 111 0.84 -0.35 -4.16
N ILE A 112 0.68 0.51 -5.15
CA ILE A 112 0.85 0.16 -6.56
C ILE A 112 2.11 0.87 -7.03
N ASP A 113 3.17 0.10 -7.27
CA ASP A 113 4.48 0.62 -7.65
C ASP A 113 4.83 0.19 -9.08
N ASP A 114 5.57 1.05 -9.77
CA ASP A 114 5.93 0.92 -11.18
C ASP A 114 4.70 0.73 -12.07
N CYS A 115 3.67 1.56 -11.83
CA CYS A 115 2.42 1.53 -12.58
C CYS A 115 2.61 1.77 -14.08
N SER A 116 3.71 2.42 -14.48
CA SER A 116 4.12 2.58 -15.89
C SER A 116 4.34 1.26 -16.62
N ALA A 117 4.66 0.18 -15.90
CA ALA A 117 4.87 -1.13 -16.48
C ALA A 117 3.55 -1.88 -16.78
N THR A 118 2.39 -1.31 -16.45
CA THR A 118 1.06 -1.92 -16.69
C THR A 118 0.25 -1.10 -17.69
N LYS A 119 -0.38 -1.77 -18.66
CA LYS A 119 -1.31 -1.16 -19.63
C LYS A 119 -2.72 -1.01 -19.07
N GLU A 120 -3.07 -1.77 -18.02
CA GLU A 120 -4.36 -1.71 -17.36
C GLU A 120 -4.62 -0.40 -16.59
N LEU A 121 -3.56 0.35 -16.27
CA LEU A 121 -3.64 1.54 -15.45
C LEU A 121 -3.60 2.83 -16.28
N THR A 122 -4.69 3.59 -16.22
CA THR A 122 -4.68 5.02 -16.53
C THR A 122 -4.92 5.80 -15.25
N LYS A 123 -4.29 6.98 -15.10
CA LYS A 123 -4.44 7.86 -13.92
C LYS A 123 -5.91 8.07 -13.51
N LYS A 124 -6.82 8.16 -14.51
CA LYS A 124 -8.26 8.31 -14.32
C LYS A 124 -8.93 7.05 -13.72
N LYS A 125 -8.56 5.85 -14.20
CA LYS A 125 -9.10 4.58 -13.67
C LYS A 125 -8.71 4.37 -12.21
N ILE A 126 -7.49 4.75 -11.82
CA ILE A 126 -6.97 4.54 -10.46
C ILE A 126 -7.71 5.38 -9.42
N CYS A 127 -7.93 6.67 -9.71
CA CYS A 127 -8.71 7.55 -8.84
C CYS A 127 -10.17 7.06 -8.70
N CYS A 128 -10.74 6.54 -9.79
CA CYS A 128 -12.08 5.91 -9.75
C CYS A 128 -12.10 4.63 -8.91
N LEU A 129 -11.08 3.78 -8.95
CA LEU A 129 -11.01 2.60 -8.07
C LEU A 129 -11.10 3.01 -6.60
N SER A 130 -10.33 4.01 -6.17
CA SER A 130 -10.40 4.48 -4.77
C SER A 130 -11.78 5.02 -4.38
N LEU A 131 -12.48 5.70 -5.28
CA LEU A 131 -13.82 6.26 -5.00
C LEU A 131 -14.92 5.19 -4.99
N HIS A 132 -14.91 4.27 -5.97
CA HIS A 132 -15.92 3.22 -6.07
C HIS A 132 -15.88 2.28 -4.87
N PHE A 133 -14.68 1.93 -4.40
CA PHE A 133 -14.54 1.04 -3.25
C PHE A 133 -14.84 1.73 -1.91
N GLN A 134 -14.83 3.06 -1.85
CA GLN A 134 -15.35 3.83 -0.71
C GLN A 134 -16.90 3.90 -0.71
N GLU A 135 -17.54 3.86 -1.89
CA GLU A 135 -19.00 3.81 -2.03
C GLU A 135 -19.57 2.42 -1.72
N ASP A 136 -18.93 1.34 -2.18
CA ASP A 136 -19.35 -0.03 -1.87
C ASP A 136 -19.33 -0.33 -0.36
N THR A 137 -18.43 0.31 0.40
CA THR A 137 -18.40 0.21 1.86
C THR A 137 -19.48 1.03 2.57
N ARG A 138 -20.02 2.08 1.95
CA ARG A 138 -21.09 2.89 2.54
C ARG A 138 -22.46 2.18 2.51
N ASN A 139 -22.65 1.25 1.57
CA ASN A 139 -23.90 0.50 1.43
C ASN A 139 -23.99 -0.78 2.27
N ASN A 140 -22.90 -1.20 2.92
CA ASN A 140 -22.91 -2.27 3.91
C ASN A 140 -22.69 -1.66 5.29
N GLN A 141 -23.68 -1.72 6.17
CA GLN A 141 -23.61 -1.24 7.56
C GLN A 141 -22.51 -1.97 8.35
N CYS A 142 -21.27 -1.46 8.30
CA CYS A 142 -20.21 -1.76 9.25
C CYS A 142 -19.21 -0.59 9.20
N GLY A 143 -18.77 -0.11 10.37
CA GLY A 143 -18.12 1.20 10.56
C GLY A 143 -17.02 1.55 9.55
N SER A 144 -16.80 2.84 9.29
CA SER A 144 -15.78 3.35 8.37
C SER A 144 -14.39 2.79 8.67
N PHE A 145 -13.97 1.78 7.91
CA PHE A 145 -12.62 1.22 7.98
C PHE A 145 -11.69 1.90 6.97
N HIS A 146 -10.48 2.21 7.42
CA HIS A 146 -9.50 3.02 6.71
C HIS A 146 -8.80 2.19 5.62
N ARG A 147 -9.01 2.58 4.36
CA ARG A 147 -8.35 2.03 3.17
C ARG A 147 -7.50 3.10 2.53
N ASP A 148 -6.19 3.01 2.73
CA ASP A 148 -5.25 3.95 2.13
C ASP A 148 -4.64 3.33 0.87
N THR A 149 -4.44 4.14 -0.16
CA THR A 149 -3.81 3.71 -1.41
C THR A 149 -2.73 4.71 -1.80
N ILE A 150 -1.51 4.21 -2.02
CA ILE A 150 -0.37 4.99 -2.50
C ILE A 150 0.04 4.43 -3.87
N LEU A 151 0.18 5.32 -4.84
CA LEU A 151 0.62 5.02 -6.21
C LEU A 151 1.94 5.73 -6.51
N PHE A 152 2.90 5.04 -7.14
CA PHE A 152 4.08 5.67 -7.73
C PHE A 152 4.63 4.98 -8.98
#